data_AF-A0A6G4C6D9-F1
#
_entry.id   AF-A0A6G4C6D9-F1
#
_cell.length_a   1.000
_cell.length_b   1.000
_cell.length_c   1.000
_cell.angle_alpha   90.00
_cell.angle_beta   90.00
_cell.angle_gamma   90.00
#
_symmetry.space_group_name_H-M   'P 1'
#
loop_
_entity.id
_entity.type
_entity.pdbx_description
1 polymer ?
#
loop_
_entity_poly.entity_id
_entity_poly.type
_entity_poly.pdbx_seq_one_letter_code
_entity_poly.pdbx_strand_id
1 'polypeptide(L)'
;MTRYLAIIVPLLTLLSACSSKPTPPVAAEPSAGLIQSGFLLEPQHVGHLQNGDFAYNADTARFVDKMVREHGFEPQQLHDVLAQTKKLDFVIRLMDKQAPSAGRPSGPNGAWNGTVAKLA
;
A
#
# COMPACT_ATOMS: atom_id res chain seq x y z
N MET A 1 -11.92 21.86 47.20
CA MET A 1 -11.59 21.92 45.76
C MET A 1 -10.09 21.95 45.43
N THR A 2 -9.19 21.85 46.42
CA THR A 2 -7.72 21.93 46.22
C THR A 2 -7.01 20.58 46.03
N ARG A 3 -7.70 19.44 46.26
CA ARG A 3 -7.12 18.08 46.14
C ARG A 3 -7.16 17.50 44.72
N TYR A 4 -8.10 17.94 43.89
CA TYR A 4 -8.18 17.52 42.47
C TYR A 4 -7.06 18.13 41.63
N LEU A 5 -6.64 19.35 41.97
CA LEU A 5 -5.56 20.06 41.28
C LEU A 5 -4.22 19.32 41.45
N ALA A 6 -3.99 18.68 42.60
CA ALA A 6 -2.79 17.89 42.87
C ALA A 6 -2.69 16.58 42.05
N ILE A 7 -3.80 16.10 41.48
CA ILE A 7 -3.85 14.87 40.66
C ILE A 7 -3.76 15.19 39.15
N ILE A 8 -4.26 16.36 38.73
CA ILE A 8 -4.26 16.77 37.32
C ILE A 8 -2.86 17.18 36.84
N VAL A 9 -2.04 17.75 37.73
CA VAL A 9 -0.68 18.22 37.42
C VAL A 9 0.25 17.10 36.92
N PRO A 10 0.38 15.92 37.56
CA PRO A 10 1.23 14.83 37.05
C PRO A 10 0.67 14.15 35.79
N LEU A 11 -0.64 14.25 35.54
CA LEU A 11 -1.24 13.71 34.31
C LEU A 11 -0.88 14.57 33.09
N LEU A 12 -0.83 15.91 33.26
CA LEU A 12 -0.45 16.84 32.20
C LEU A 12 1.03 16.73 31.80
N THR A 13 1.93 16.45 32.75
CA THR A 13 3.37 16.28 32.46
C THR A 13 3.65 14.99 31.69
N LEU A 14 2.90 13.91 31.94
CA LEU A 14 3.00 12.66 31.19
C LEU A 14 2.46 12.79 29.75
N LEU A 15 1.40 13.59 29.52
CA LEU A 15 0.87 13.89 28.18
C LEU A 15 1.82 14.75 27.33
N SER A 16 2.61 15.63 27.96
CA SER A 16 3.56 16.51 27.25
C SER A 16 4.82 15.78 26.74
N ALA A 17 5.13 14.59 27.27
CA ALA A 17 6.29 13.80 26.87
C ALA A 17 6.03 12.85 25.68
N CYS A 18 4.80 12.78 25.15
CA CYS A 18 4.48 12.05 23.91
C CYS A 18 4.51 12.93 22.64
N SER A 19 5.17 14.10 22.69
CA SER A 19 5.43 14.93 21.51
C SER A 19 6.92 15.23 21.35
N SER A 20 7.73 14.16 21.25
CA SER A 20 9.14 14.30 20.92
C SER A 20 9.29 14.63 19.43
N LYS A 21 9.52 15.91 19.13
CA LYS A 21 10.10 16.37 17.87
C LYS A 21 11.56 16.74 18.15
N PRO A 22 12.56 16.14 17.47
CA PRO A 22 13.96 16.51 17.67
C PRO A 22 14.30 17.88 17.07
N THR A 23 15.16 18.59 17.81
CA THR A 23 15.84 19.88 17.54
C THR A 23 16.53 19.96 16.17
N PRO A 24 16.49 21.13 15.48
CA PRO A 24 17.20 21.34 14.22
C PRO A 24 18.70 21.62 14.41
N PRO A 25 19.60 21.07 13.57
CA PRO A 25 20.94 21.61 13.42
C PRO A 25 20.94 22.82 12.48
N VAL A 26 21.86 23.71 12.81
CA VAL A 26 22.19 25.02 12.22
C VAL A 26 22.32 25.02 10.68
N ALA A 27 21.66 26.02 10.09
CA ALA A 27 21.90 26.75 8.85
C ALA A 27 22.73 26.10 7.72
N ALA A 28 22.03 25.75 6.64
CA ALA A 28 22.49 25.93 5.26
C ALA A 28 21.28 26.28 4.39
N GLU A 29 21.19 27.52 3.90
CA GLU A 29 20.35 27.89 2.75
C GLU A 29 21.23 27.93 1.49
N PRO A 30 20.68 27.84 0.26
CA PRO A 30 19.36 27.37 -0.14
C PRO A 30 19.48 26.26 -1.19
N SER A 31 18.61 25.26 -1.12
CA SER A 31 18.31 24.47 -2.31
C SER A 31 16.81 24.27 -2.34
N ALA A 32 16.18 24.99 -3.28
CA ALA A 32 14.85 24.72 -3.74
C ALA A 32 14.82 23.31 -4.36
N GLY A 33 14.82 22.29 -3.51
CA GLY A 33 14.74 20.88 -3.85
C GLY A 33 13.37 20.38 -3.46
N LEU A 34 12.46 20.46 -4.43
CA LEU A 34 11.21 19.72 -4.56
C LEU A 34 10.77 18.92 -3.32
N ILE A 35 9.79 19.47 -2.61
CA ILE A 35 8.80 18.66 -1.90
C ILE A 35 7.94 17.95 -2.97
N GLN A 36 8.51 16.96 -3.64
CA GLN A 36 7.77 16.00 -4.45
C GLN A 36 8.03 14.64 -3.84
N SER A 37 6.99 14.11 -3.18
CA SER A 37 6.78 12.69 -2.84
C SER A 37 8.02 11.88 -2.49
N GLY A 38 8.23 11.60 -1.20
CA GLY A 38 9.39 10.90 -0.65
C GLY A 38 9.67 9.50 -1.18
N PHE A 39 10.22 9.42 -2.39
CA PHE A 39 10.85 8.25 -2.96
C PHE A 39 12.14 8.70 -3.65
N LEU A 40 13.26 8.68 -2.91
CA LEU A 40 14.57 9.02 -3.44
C LEU A 40 15.19 7.74 -3.99
N LEU A 41 15.11 7.53 -5.31
CA LEU A 41 15.86 6.47 -6.01
C LEU A 41 17.16 7.04 -6.57
N GLU A 42 18.26 6.37 -6.24
CA GLU A 42 19.58 6.59 -6.83
C GLU A 42 19.53 6.24 -8.34
N PRO A 43 20.07 7.07 -9.25
CA PRO A 43 19.83 6.96 -10.69
C PRO A 43 20.72 5.90 -11.38
N GLN A 44 20.73 4.65 -10.91
CA GLN A 44 21.58 3.60 -11.50
C GLN A 44 20.99 2.18 -11.51
N HIS A 45 19.75 1.93 -11.92
CA HIS A 45 19.35 0.56 -12.26
C HIS A 45 18.55 0.49 -13.56
N VAL A 46 19.23 0.44 -14.72
CA VAL A 46 18.64 -0.09 -15.96
C VAL A 46 18.51 -1.61 -15.83
N GLY A 47 17.76 -2.03 -14.81
CA GLY A 47 17.39 -3.39 -14.55
C GLY A 47 16.17 -3.69 -15.40
N HIS A 48 16.39 -4.41 -16.50
CA HIS A 48 15.37 -5.31 -17.00
C HIS A 48 14.77 -6.06 -15.79
N LEU A 49 13.47 -6.36 -15.78
CA LEU A 49 12.83 -7.15 -14.72
C LEU A 49 13.42 -8.58 -14.77
N GLN A 50 14.66 -8.75 -14.29
CA GLN A 50 15.46 -9.97 -14.45
C GLN A 50 15.07 -11.03 -13.43
N ASN A 51 14.34 -10.63 -12.39
CA ASN A 51 13.95 -11.49 -11.28
C ASN A 51 12.52 -11.18 -10.82
N GLY A 52 11.84 -12.19 -10.27
CA GLY A 52 10.46 -12.09 -9.79
C GLY A 52 9.46 -12.88 -10.64
N ASP A 53 8.28 -13.15 -10.08
CA ASP A 53 7.28 -14.02 -10.71
C ASP A 53 6.63 -13.41 -11.96
N PHE A 54 6.78 -12.09 -12.14
CA PHE A 54 6.31 -11.34 -13.31
C PHE A 54 7.46 -10.97 -14.27
N ALA A 55 8.67 -11.49 -14.04
CA ALA A 55 9.78 -11.34 -14.97
C ALA A 55 9.41 -11.93 -16.35
N TYR A 56 9.89 -11.28 -17.42
CA TYR A 56 9.67 -11.70 -18.81
C TYR A 56 8.20 -11.80 -19.28
N ASN A 57 7.27 -11.13 -18.60
CA ASN A 57 5.87 -11.07 -19.00
C ASN A 57 5.56 -9.85 -19.89
N ALA A 58 4.94 -10.09 -21.05
CA ALA A 58 4.61 -9.04 -22.02
C ALA A 58 3.51 -8.08 -21.54
N ASP A 59 2.54 -8.56 -20.75
CA ASP A 59 1.49 -7.73 -20.15
C ASP A 59 2.05 -6.83 -19.06
N THR A 60 3.03 -7.31 -18.29
CA THR A 60 3.76 -6.51 -17.31
C THR A 60 4.50 -5.36 -17.99
N ALA A 61 5.17 -5.60 -19.12
CA ALA A 61 5.83 -4.54 -19.88
C ALA A 61 4.82 -3.47 -20.39
N ARG A 62 3.66 -3.91 -20.88
CA ARG A 62 2.57 -3.00 -21.30
C ARG A 62 2.00 -2.19 -20.14
N PHE A 63 1.84 -2.83 -18.98
CA PHE A 63 1.39 -2.17 -17.77
C PHE A 63 2.38 -1.06 -17.35
N VAL A 64 3.67 -1.37 -17.28
CA VAL A 64 4.70 -0.38 -16.93
C VAL A 64 4.69 0.79 -17.92
N ASP A 65 4.67 0.54 -19.23
CA ASP A 65 4.59 1.58 -20.27
C ASP A 65 3.35 2.48 -20.09
N LYS A 66 2.19 1.88 -19.77
CA LYS A 66 0.97 2.63 -19.49
C LYS A 66 1.11 3.53 -18.25
N MET A 67 1.67 3.01 -17.17
CA MET A 67 1.85 3.76 -15.92
C MET A 67 2.85 4.91 -16.07
N VAL A 68 3.91 4.72 -16.84
CA VAL A 68 4.88 5.78 -17.17
C VAL A 68 4.21 6.85 -18.02
N ARG A 69 3.45 6.46 -19.05
CA ARG A 69 2.81 7.39 -19.98
C ARG A 69 1.67 8.20 -19.37
N GLU A 70 0.77 7.54 -18.64
CA GLU A 70 -0.48 8.17 -18.16
C GLU A 70 -0.33 8.82 -16.79
N HIS A 71 0.61 8.34 -15.97
CA HIS A 71 0.74 8.76 -14.58
C HIS A 71 2.14 9.30 -14.24
N GLY A 72 3.08 9.31 -15.20
CA GLY A 72 4.40 9.89 -15.01
C GLY A 72 5.28 9.12 -14.02
N PHE A 73 5.00 7.84 -13.79
CA PHE A 73 5.84 7.02 -12.93
C PHE A 73 7.23 6.80 -13.52
N GLU A 74 8.22 6.64 -12.65
CA GLU A 74 9.57 6.26 -13.03
C GLU A 74 9.60 4.73 -13.33
N PRO A 75 10.07 4.31 -14.53
CA PRO A 75 10.05 2.90 -14.91
C PRO A 75 10.81 1.97 -13.95
N GLN A 76 11.97 2.37 -13.44
CA GLN A 76 12.81 1.52 -12.57
C GLN A 76 12.12 1.28 -11.22
N GLN A 77 11.49 2.30 -10.64
CA GLN A 77 10.67 2.17 -9.44
C GLN A 77 9.59 1.10 -9.59
N LEU A 78 8.88 1.09 -10.73
CA LEU A 78 7.86 0.08 -10.99
C LEU A 78 8.48 -1.30 -11.11
N HIS A 79 9.62 -1.43 -11.80
CA HIS A 79 10.32 -2.69 -11.92
C HIS A 79 10.76 -3.24 -10.56
N ASP A 80 11.28 -2.39 -9.66
CA ASP A 80 11.72 -2.79 -8.32
C ASP A 80 10.56 -3.28 -7.44
N VAL A 81 9.42 -2.60 -7.52
CA VAL A 81 8.20 -3.03 -6.81
C VAL A 81 7.70 -4.35 -7.38
N LEU A 82 7.59 -4.46 -8.72
CA LEU A 82 7.10 -5.65 -9.39
C LEU A 82 8.03 -6.87 -9.21
N ALA A 83 9.34 -6.67 -9.08
CA ALA A 83 10.30 -7.75 -8.81
C ALA A 83 10.04 -8.43 -7.46
N GLN A 84 9.49 -7.70 -6.49
CA GLN A 84 9.14 -8.21 -5.15
C GLN A 84 7.76 -8.88 -5.13
N THR A 85 6.90 -8.59 -6.11
CA THR A 85 5.55 -9.17 -6.15
C THR A 85 5.56 -10.66 -6.47
N LYS A 86 4.57 -11.36 -5.91
CA LYS A 86 4.38 -12.80 -6.08
C LYS A 86 3.12 -13.11 -6.87
N LYS A 87 3.22 -14.09 -7.75
CA LYS A 87 2.07 -14.66 -8.45
C LYS A 87 1.40 -15.66 -7.52
N LEU A 88 0.22 -15.30 -7.03
CA LEU A 88 -0.54 -16.14 -6.13
C LEU A 88 -1.55 -16.98 -6.91
N ASP A 89 -1.19 -18.23 -7.23
CA ASP A 89 -2.09 -19.14 -7.96
C ASP A 89 -3.41 -19.42 -7.22
N PHE A 90 -3.41 -19.31 -5.88
CA PHE A 90 -4.65 -19.45 -5.12
C PHE A 90 -5.65 -18.34 -5.45
N VAL A 91 -5.17 -17.11 -5.68
CA VAL A 91 -6.03 -15.96 -6.03
C VAL A 91 -6.64 -16.21 -7.41
N ILE A 92 -5.84 -16.66 -8.37
CA ILE A 92 -6.31 -16.99 -9.73
C ILE A 92 -7.41 -18.04 -9.65
N ARG A 93 -7.19 -19.14 -8.91
CA ARG A 93 -8.22 -20.18 -8.72
C ARG A 93 -9.46 -19.67 -7.99
N LEU A 94 -9.30 -18.76 -7.03
CA LEU A 94 -10.41 -18.18 -6.29
C LEU A 94 -11.25 -17.25 -7.19
N MET A 95 -10.61 -16.48 -8.06
CA MET A 95 -11.30 -15.65 -9.05
C MET A 95 -12.03 -16.51 -10.09
N ASP A 96 -11.40 -17.58 -10.56
CA ASP A 96 -12.01 -18.52 -11.51
C ASP A 96 -13.29 -19.17 -10.95
N LYS A 97 -13.28 -19.57 -9.67
CA LYS A 97 -14.47 -20.09 -8.99
C LYS A 97 -15.61 -19.09 -8.83
N GLN A 98 -15.30 -17.79 -8.86
CA GLN A 98 -16.27 -16.71 -8.76
C GLN A 98 -16.71 -16.19 -10.13
N ALA A 99 -16.08 -16.64 -11.22
CA ALA A 99 -16.48 -16.24 -12.56
C ALA A 99 -17.95 -16.64 -12.81
N PRO A 100 -18.78 -15.75 -13.39
CA PRO A 100 -20.16 -16.07 -13.68
C PRO A 100 -20.27 -17.33 -14.54
N SER A 101 -20.89 -18.37 -14.00
CA SER A 101 -21.22 -19.57 -14.76
C SER A 101 -22.63 -19.41 -15.34
N ALA A 102 -22.83 -19.85 -16.58
CA ALA A 102 -24.12 -19.76 -17.28
C ALA A 102 -25.19 -20.74 -16.72
N GLY A 103 -25.05 -21.18 -15.48
CA GLY A 103 -25.98 -22.10 -14.82
C GLY A 103 -27.27 -21.41 -14.41
N ARG A 104 -28.39 -22.12 -14.52
CA ARG A 104 -29.68 -21.67 -13.99
C ARG A 104 -29.57 -21.55 -12.47
N PRO A 105 -30.04 -20.44 -11.85
CA PRO A 105 -30.07 -20.33 -10.39
C PRO A 105 -30.82 -21.53 -9.80
N SER A 106 -30.24 -22.17 -8.79
CA SER A 106 -30.95 -23.18 -8.00
C SER A 106 -32.18 -22.53 -7.37
N GLY A 107 -33.31 -23.24 -7.33
CA GLY A 107 -34.54 -22.78 -6.67
C GLY A 107 -34.35 -22.46 -5.19
N PRO A 108 -35.43 -22.11 -4.47
CA PRO A 108 -35.36 -21.70 -3.07
C PRO A 108 -34.67 -22.77 -2.21
N ASN A 109 -33.45 -22.49 -1.74
CA ASN A 109 -32.61 -23.41 -0.98
C ASN A 109 -32.24 -22.89 0.43
N GLY A 110 -32.87 -21.79 0.87
CA GLY A 110 -32.59 -21.18 2.17
C GLY A 110 -31.22 -20.52 2.29
N ALA A 111 -30.46 -20.34 1.19
CA ALA A 111 -29.12 -19.74 1.22
C ALA A 111 -29.08 -18.37 1.91
N TRP A 112 -30.14 -17.58 1.76
CA TRP A 112 -30.29 -16.30 2.46
C TRP A 112 -30.18 -16.44 3.99
N ASN A 113 -30.88 -17.41 4.59
CA ASN A 113 -30.83 -17.63 6.04
C ASN A 113 -29.43 -18.04 6.50
N GLY A 114 -28.73 -18.85 5.68
CA GLY A 114 -27.33 -19.21 5.93
C GLY A 114 -26.37 -18.03 5.84
N THR A 115 -26.57 -17.12 4.89
CA THR A 115 -25.76 -15.89 4.79
C THR A 115 -26.04 -14.93 5.94
N VAL A 116 -27.29 -14.77 6.35
CA VAL A 116 -27.68 -13.90 7.48
C VAL A 116 -27.09 -14.43 8.78
N ALA A 117 -27.10 -15.75 8.99
CA ALA A 117 -26.51 -16.37 10.17
C ALA A 117 -24.97 -16.19 10.26
N LYS A 118 -24.28 -16.00 9.13
CA LYS A 118 -22.82 -15.78 9.12
C LYS A 118 -22.43 -14.33 9.45
N LEU A 119 -23.41 -13.43 9.44
CA LEU A 119 -23.24 -12.00 9.69
C LEU A 119 -23.72 -11.57 11.09
N ALA A 120 -24.33 -12.49 11.85
CA ALA A 120 -24.77 -12.29 13.24
C ALA A 120 -23.73 -12.87 14.22
#